data_AF-A0A4V1ZWS8-F1
#
_entry.id   AF-A0A4V1ZWS8-F1
#
_cell.length_a   1.000
_cell.length_b   1.000
_cell.length_c   1.000
_cell.angle_alpha   90.00
_cell.angle_beta   90.00
_cell.angle_gamma   90.00
#
_symmetry.space_group_name_H-M   'P 1'
#
loop_
_entity.id
_entity.type
_entity.pdbx_description
1 polymer ?
#
loop_
_entity_poly.entity_id
_entity_poly.type
_entity_poly.pdbx_seq_one_letter_code
_entity_poly.pdbx_strand_id
1 'polypeptide(L)'
;LYTRKFAEALMLFLPVEKNLASLSKADLQKTEDIIHHFKTKPAGDKGYDKAEVMRGGVSTQELSSKTLESKKVPGLFFGGECVDVTGWLGGYNFQWAWASGFVIAQGI
;
A
#
# COMPACT_ATOMS: atom_id res chain seq x y z
N LEU A 1 -3.79 -6.36 22.94
CA LEU A 1 -3.71 -5.39 24.05
C LEU A 1 -3.07 -4.12 23.51
N TYR A 2 -3.74 -2.98 23.67
CA TYR A 2 -3.24 -1.69 23.17
C TYR A 2 -2.15 -1.12 24.07
N THR A 3 -1.27 -0.27 23.52
CA THR A 3 -0.29 0.45 24.34
C THR A 3 -0.99 1.50 25.21
N ARG A 4 -0.43 1.78 26.40
CA ARG A 4 -0.97 2.79 27.32
C ARG A 4 -1.17 4.15 26.65
N LYS A 5 -0.17 4.61 25.89
CA LYS A 5 -0.23 5.88 25.16
C LYS A 5 -1.37 5.93 24.14
N PHE A 6 -1.63 4.81 23.45
CA PHE A 6 -2.75 4.73 22.51
C PHE A 6 -4.10 4.74 23.23
N ALA A 7 -4.22 4.01 24.35
CA ALA A 7 -5.42 4.01 25.17
C ALA A 7 -5.72 5.43 25.72
N GLU A 8 -4.70 6.14 26.24
CA GLU A 8 -4.80 7.52 26.70
C GLU A 8 -5.24 8.48 25.58
N ALA A 9 -4.72 8.32 24.36
CA ALA A 9 -5.13 9.13 23.20
C ALA A 9 -6.60 8.88 22.80
N LEU A 10 -7.08 7.63 22.90
CA LEU A 10 -8.47 7.27 22.59
C LEU A 10 -9.48 7.81 23.62
N MET A 11 -9.04 8.12 24.84
CA MET A 11 -9.92 8.66 25.90
C MET A 11 -10.69 9.90 25.44
N LEU A 12 -10.11 10.71 24.53
CA LEU A 12 -10.74 11.88 23.94
C LEU A 12 -12.06 11.59 23.21
N PHE A 13 -12.27 10.35 22.78
CA PHE A 13 -13.42 9.94 21.98
C PHE A 13 -14.39 9.02 22.74
N LEU A 14 -13.95 8.47 23.88
CA LEU A 14 -14.65 7.44 24.64
C LEU A 14 -15.28 8.00 25.93
N PRO A 15 -16.37 7.39 26.44
CA PRO A 15 -17.06 7.84 27.65
C PRO A 15 -16.33 7.44 28.94
N VAL A 16 -15.06 7.83 29.08
CA VAL A 16 -14.17 7.40 30.18
C VAL A 16 -14.46 8.04 31.53
N GLU A 17 -15.26 9.12 31.54
CA GLU A 17 -15.77 9.78 32.75
C GLU A 17 -16.80 8.91 33.50
N LYS A 18 -17.45 7.97 32.80
CA LYS A 18 -18.45 7.08 33.39
C LYS A 18 -17.78 5.86 34.01
N ASN A 19 -18.32 5.39 35.14
CA ASN A 19 -17.96 4.07 35.65
C ASN A 19 -18.36 3.00 34.61
N LEU A 20 -17.54 1.98 34.42
CA LEU A 20 -17.81 0.88 33.50
C LEU A 20 -19.20 0.25 33.68
N ALA A 21 -19.65 0.09 34.93
CA ALA A 21 -20.97 -0.47 35.25
C ALA A 21 -22.15 0.46 34.86
N SER A 22 -21.88 1.73 34.58
CA SER A 22 -22.88 2.74 34.21
C SER A 22 -22.97 3.00 32.69
N LEU A 23 -22.20 2.26 31.87
CA LEU A 23 -22.25 2.41 30.43
C LEU A 23 -23.58 1.90 29.88
N SER A 24 -24.27 2.76 29.13
CA SER A 24 -25.48 2.38 28.41
C SER A 24 -25.13 1.55 27.16
N LYS A 25 -26.14 0.91 26.57
CA LYS A 25 -25.99 0.25 25.27
C LYS A 25 -25.50 1.21 24.18
N ALA A 26 -25.92 2.48 24.22
CA ALA A 26 -25.46 3.50 23.29
C ALA A 26 -23.97 3.87 23.52
N ASP A 27 -23.52 3.92 24.77
CA ASP A 27 -22.10 4.17 25.10
C ASP A 27 -21.20 3.02 24.61
N LEU A 28 -21.67 1.77 24.77
CA LEU A 28 -20.98 0.59 24.27
C LEU A 28 -20.92 0.58 22.73
N GLN A 29 -22.03 0.88 22.06
CA GLN A 29 -22.07 0.96 20.59
C GLN A 29 -21.10 2.02 20.08
N LYS A 30 -21.11 3.22 20.67
CA LYS A 30 -20.18 4.29 20.30
C LYS A 30 -18.72 3.88 20.50
N THR A 31 -18.43 3.16 21.59
CA THR A 31 -17.08 2.65 21.88
C THR A 31 -16.63 1.63 20.84
N GLU A 32 -17.52 0.71 20.46
CA GLU A 32 -17.30 -0.29 19.40
C GLU A 32 -17.03 0.40 18.05
N ASP A 33 -17.89 1.35 17.66
CA ASP A 33 -17.72 2.13 16.43
C ASP A 33 -16.38 2.87 16.39
N ILE A 34 -15.96 3.48 17.49
CA ILE A 34 -14.68 4.22 17.54
C ILE A 34 -13.48 3.27 17.42
N ILE A 35 -13.51 2.13 18.10
CA ILE A 35 -12.37 1.21 18.14
C ILE A 35 -12.25 0.41 16.84
N HIS A 36 -13.37 -0.09 16.31
CA HIS A 36 -13.38 -1.00 15.17
C HIS A 36 -13.62 -0.30 13.83
N HIS A 37 -14.24 0.88 13.84
CA HIS A 37 -14.59 1.64 12.64
C HIS A 37 -13.99 3.06 12.67
N PHE A 38 -12.76 3.20 13.19
CA PHE A 38 -12.07 4.48 13.31
C PHE A 38 -11.83 5.12 11.94
N LYS A 39 -12.63 6.14 11.60
CA LYS A 39 -12.51 6.87 10.33
C LYS A 39 -11.45 7.95 10.46
N THR A 40 -10.44 7.88 9.60
CA THR A 40 -9.43 8.93 9.46
C THR A 40 -9.35 9.39 8.01
N LYS A 41 -9.02 10.66 7.82
CA LYS A 41 -8.70 11.22 6.52
C LYS A 41 -7.21 11.56 6.50
N PRO A 42 -6.37 10.77 5.81
CA PRO A 42 -4.98 11.14 5.60
C PRO A 42 -4.90 12.51 4.93
N ALA A 43 -3.96 13.35 5.36
CA ALA A 43 -3.74 14.68 4.76
C ALA A 43 -3.15 14.60 3.34
N GLY A 44 -2.52 13.47 3.00
CA GLY A 44 -1.83 13.19 1.75
C GLY A 44 -0.83 12.06 1.94
N ASP A 45 -0.10 11.71 0.89
CA ASP A 45 1.08 10.86 1.00
C ASP A 45 2.36 11.69 1.23
N LYS A 46 3.45 11.01 1.57
CA LYS A 46 4.75 11.64 1.84
C LYS A 46 5.59 11.91 0.59
N GLY A 47 5.07 11.62 -0.61
CA GLY A 47 5.79 11.75 -1.87
C GLY A 47 6.92 10.73 -2.07
N TYR A 48 7.66 10.91 -3.16
CA TYR A 48 8.70 9.98 -3.62
C TYR A 48 9.90 9.89 -2.69
N ASP A 49 10.23 10.93 -1.93
CA ASP A 49 11.35 10.92 -0.96
C ASP A 49 11.17 9.88 0.16
N LYS A 50 9.94 9.37 0.33
CA LYS A 50 9.58 8.35 1.32
C LYS A 50 8.89 7.12 0.73
N ALA A 51 8.63 7.12 -0.58
CA ALA A 51 8.01 5.99 -1.24
C ALA A 51 9.05 4.87 -1.43
N GLU A 52 8.66 3.63 -1.17
CA GLU A 52 9.53 2.47 -1.45
C GLU A 52 9.46 2.04 -2.91
N VAL A 53 8.34 2.32 -3.60
CA VAL A 53 8.12 1.99 -5.01
C VAL A 53 7.27 3.04 -5.73
N MET A 54 7.45 3.12 -7.04
CA MET A 54 6.62 3.94 -7.93
C MET A 54 5.47 3.13 -8.55
N ARG A 55 4.26 3.68 -8.50
CA ARG A 55 3.12 3.21 -9.31
C ARG A 55 3.08 3.94 -10.65
N GLY A 56 2.68 3.24 -11.71
CA GLY A 56 2.76 3.74 -13.08
C GLY A 56 4.08 3.34 -13.74
N GLY A 57 4.35 3.93 -14.90
CA GLY A 57 5.58 3.68 -15.67
C GLY A 57 5.30 3.52 -17.16
N VAL A 58 6.20 2.85 -17.86
CA VAL A 58 6.02 2.46 -19.26
C VAL A 58 4.84 1.50 -19.35
N SER A 59 3.87 1.83 -20.21
CA SER A 59 2.65 1.04 -20.35
C SER A 59 2.95 -0.38 -20.81
N THR A 60 2.48 -1.37 -20.05
CA THR A 60 2.58 -2.80 -20.41
C THR A 60 1.86 -3.14 -21.72
N GLN A 61 0.92 -2.30 -22.17
CA GLN A 61 0.25 -2.45 -23.46
C GLN A 61 1.19 -2.20 -24.65
N GLU A 62 2.27 -1.44 -24.44
CA GLU A 62 3.26 -1.12 -25.48
C GLU A 62 4.42 -2.11 -25.51
N LEU A 63 4.43 -3.09 -24.60
CA LEU A 63 5.48 -4.10 -24.50
C LEU A 63 4.94 -5.48 -24.89
N SER A 64 5.81 -6.29 -25.47
CA SER A 64 5.57 -7.73 -25.62
C SER A 64 5.49 -8.38 -24.24
N SER A 65 4.39 -9.08 -23.94
CA SER A 65 4.25 -9.79 -22.67
C SER A 65 5.21 -10.98 -22.51
N LYS A 66 5.85 -11.42 -23.60
CA LYS A 66 6.79 -12.55 -23.60
C LYS A 66 8.26 -12.15 -23.56
N THR A 67 8.60 -10.98 -24.10
CA THR A 67 10.00 -10.56 -24.27
C THR A 67 10.30 -9.20 -23.63
N LEU A 68 9.27 -8.44 -23.27
CA LEU A 68 9.34 -7.05 -22.81
C LEU A 68 9.99 -6.08 -23.81
N GLU A 69 10.08 -6.48 -25.08
CA GLU A 69 10.46 -5.60 -26.18
C GLU A 69 9.34 -4.59 -26.48
N SER A 70 9.72 -3.37 -26.84
CA SER A 70 8.81 -2.35 -27.31
C SER A 70 8.16 -2.75 -28.63
N LYS A 71 6.82 -2.66 -28.69
CA LYS A 71 6.06 -2.86 -29.93
C LYS A 71 6.31 -1.76 -30.97
N LYS A 72 6.85 -0.61 -30.56
CA LYS A 72 7.06 0.56 -31.42
C LYS A 72 8.49 0.65 -31.95
N VAL A 73 9.46 0.17 -31.18
CA VAL A 73 10.89 0.28 -31.51
C VAL A 73 11.55 -1.08 -31.33
N PRO A 74 11.83 -1.81 -32.43
CA PRO A 74 12.55 -3.08 -32.37
C PRO A 74 13.94 -2.92 -31.72
N GLY A 75 14.33 -3.88 -30.90
CA GLY A 75 15.60 -3.87 -30.16
C GLY A 75 15.60 -2.99 -28.90
N LEU A 76 14.50 -2.34 -28.55
CA LEU A 76 14.35 -1.56 -27.31
C LEU A 76 13.52 -2.35 -26.28
N PHE A 77 14.05 -2.50 -25.07
CA PHE A 77 13.43 -3.29 -24.00
C PHE A 77 13.24 -2.46 -22.73
N PHE A 78 12.18 -2.75 -21.98
CA PHE A 78 11.93 -2.14 -20.68
C PHE A 78 11.59 -3.22 -19.65
N GLY A 79 12.25 -3.18 -18.49
CA GLY A 79 12.05 -4.15 -17.42
C GLY A 79 12.24 -3.53 -16.05
N GLY A 80 11.86 -4.26 -15.00
CA GLY A 80 11.90 -3.77 -13.63
C GLY A 80 10.87 -2.68 -13.35
N GLU A 81 11.20 -1.81 -12.39
CA GLU A 81 10.28 -0.82 -11.82
C GLU A 81 9.88 0.29 -12.79
N CYS A 82 10.61 0.51 -13.88
CA CYS A 82 10.23 1.53 -14.87
C CYS A 82 8.98 1.16 -15.67
N VAL A 83 8.57 -0.11 -15.65
CA VAL A 83 7.36 -0.61 -16.29
C VAL A 83 6.18 -0.47 -15.34
N ASP A 84 4.99 -0.20 -15.86
CA ASP A 84 3.74 -0.11 -15.10
C ASP A 84 3.28 -1.47 -14.54
N VAL A 85 4.06 -1.98 -13.59
CA VAL A 85 3.86 -3.20 -12.81
C VAL A 85 4.37 -2.93 -11.39
N THR A 86 3.46 -2.88 -10.43
CA THR A 86 3.80 -2.64 -9.02
C THR A 86 3.34 -3.80 -8.15
N GLY A 87 4.29 -4.46 -7.48
CA GLY A 87 4.03 -5.53 -6.53
C GLY A 87 3.68 -5.01 -5.14
N TRP A 88 3.10 -5.89 -4.32
CA TRP A 88 2.89 -5.61 -2.90
C TRP A 88 4.22 -5.57 -2.12
N LEU A 89 4.17 -5.03 -0.90
CA LEU A 89 5.30 -5.11 0.03
C LEU A 89 5.61 -6.58 0.35
N GLY A 90 6.89 -6.90 0.50
CA GLY A 90 7.33 -8.27 0.83
C GLY A 90 8.07 -9.00 -0.30
N GLY A 91 8.82 -8.27 -1.14
CA GLY A 91 9.76 -8.86 -2.12
C GLY A 91 9.20 -9.04 -3.54
N TYR A 92 7.93 -8.74 -3.79
CA TYR A 92 7.32 -8.87 -5.12
C TYR A 92 7.96 -7.98 -6.19
N ASN A 93 8.35 -6.75 -5.81
CA ASN A 93 9.01 -5.82 -6.74
C ASN A 93 10.42 -6.32 -7.14
N PHE A 94 11.16 -6.91 -6.20
CA PHE A 94 12.41 -7.58 -6.51
C PHE A 94 12.19 -8.78 -7.43
N GLN A 95 11.22 -9.64 -7.11
CA GLN A 95 10.89 -10.78 -7.96
C GLN A 95 10.52 -10.35 -9.39
N TRP A 96 9.78 -9.25 -9.55
CA TRP A 96 9.48 -8.68 -10.85
C TRP A 96 10.74 -8.18 -11.58
N ALA A 97 11.62 -7.47 -10.89
CA ALA A 97 12.89 -7.03 -11.46
C ALA A 97 13.76 -8.21 -11.96
N TRP A 98 13.83 -9.29 -11.17
CA TRP A 98 14.57 -10.51 -11.57
C TRP A 98 13.94 -11.20 -12.77
N ALA A 99 12.62 -11.43 -12.73
CA ALA A 99 11.91 -12.13 -13.80
C ALA A 99 11.94 -11.34 -15.12
N SER A 100 11.71 -10.03 -15.07
CA SER A 100 11.77 -9.16 -16.25
C SER A 100 13.17 -9.10 -16.86
N GLY A 101 14.21 -8.93 -16.04
CA GLY A 101 15.60 -8.99 -16.50
C GLY A 101 15.96 -10.32 -17.15
N PHE A 102 15.54 -11.44 -16.54
CA PHE A 102 15.75 -12.78 -17.09
C PHE A 102 15.10 -12.95 -18.47
N VAL A 103 13.83 -12.56 -18.61
CA VAL A 103 13.10 -12.69 -19.87
C VAL A 103 13.70 -11.84 -20.98
N ILE A 104 14.11 -10.59 -20.67
CA ILE A 104 14.80 -9.72 -21.64
C ILE A 104 16.10 -10.36 -22.11
N ALA A 105 16.90 -10.89 -21.16
CA ALA A 105 18.19 -11.52 -21.47
C ALA A 105 18.07 -12.79 -22.32
N GLN A 106 16.94 -13.53 -22.26
CA GLN A 106 16.72 -14.68 -23.15
C GLN A 106 16.35 -14.28 -24.59
N GLY A 107 15.89 -13.05 -24.79
CA GLY A 107 15.49 -12.53 -26.10
C GLY A 107 16.58 -11.77 -26.85
N ILE A 108 17.77 -11.62 -26.26
CA ILE A 108 18.97 -10.97 -26.81
C ILE A 108 20.03 -12.04 -27.08
#